data_AF-F8AB38-F1
#
_entry.id   AF-F8AB38-F1
#
_cell.length_a   1.000
_cell.length_b   1.000
_cell.length_c   1.000
_cell.angle_alpha   90.00
_cell.angle_beta   90.00
_cell.angle_gamma   90.00
#
_symmetry.space_group_name_H-M   'P 1'
#
loop_
_entity.id
_entity.type
_entity.pdbx_description
1 polymer ?
#
loop_
_entity_poly.entity_id
_entity_poly.type
_entity_poly.pdbx_seq_one_letter_code
_entity_poly.pdbx_strand_id
1 'polypeptide(L)'
;MIALWHEGALGDLLIARLAIKALKKKYTGQKLVLFARHEVRLLFKEAGLVDEAWPTSLSLLEKTKRQLSKAYVFTHQKELGKLLTSLTGISWQEIPTRPPGPEIHLALAQWQKVSSSRFSEKDLFLEDRPPKDRFVFIHPGSGGYFKCAPLGFWQDVYAFLKGLGLKPIFLLGPVETSLKQTLPKESYFVLENIKAAREKLKEGFAFLGHDSGLSHLAGALGLYTLALFGPTRWQNWAPFGRVLVAKANCECLKNNRDPRDCGGLCLKNISFEAFRPIVQKFFNTIPRSSPAHRKVEALPSHLLCQEVKKGIVELGIAVEAVAEEKHYP
;
A
#
# COMPACT_ATOMS: atom_id res chain seq x y z
N MET A 1 20.54 20.50 -7.96
CA MET A 1 19.52 19.69 -7.26
C MET A 1 18.63 19.02 -8.30
N ILE A 2 18.15 17.82 -8.01
CA ILE A 2 17.20 17.07 -8.85
C ILE A 2 15.81 17.19 -8.24
N ALA A 3 14.84 17.70 -9.01
CA ALA A 3 13.46 17.85 -8.54
C ALA A 3 12.62 16.61 -8.88
N LEU A 4 11.87 16.11 -7.90
CA LEU A 4 10.84 15.08 -8.09
C LEU A 4 9.48 15.71 -7.82
N TRP A 5 8.61 15.82 -8.83
CA TRP A 5 7.29 16.41 -8.68
C TRP A 5 6.22 15.32 -8.67
N HIS A 6 5.45 15.20 -7.59
CA HIS A 6 4.44 14.16 -7.43
C HIS A 6 3.19 14.67 -6.71
N GLU A 7 2.05 14.64 -7.39
CA GLU A 7 0.79 15.19 -6.86
C GLU A 7 -0.22 14.15 -6.35
N GLY A 8 0.09 12.86 -6.48
CA GLY A 8 -0.79 11.80 -6.02
C GLY A 8 -0.96 11.73 -4.50
N ALA A 9 -1.92 10.92 -4.07
CA ALA A 9 -2.22 10.67 -2.67
C ALA A 9 -1.14 9.79 -1.99
N LEU A 10 -1.37 9.41 -0.73
CA LEU A 10 -0.47 8.55 0.05
C LEU A 10 -0.10 7.26 -0.70
N GLY A 11 -1.09 6.54 -1.23
CA GLY A 11 -0.88 5.29 -1.96
C GLY A 11 -0.02 5.49 -3.22
N ASP A 12 -0.33 6.51 -4.02
CA ASP A 12 0.41 6.83 -5.25
C ASP A 12 1.88 7.15 -4.96
N LEU A 13 2.14 7.97 -3.93
CA LEU A 13 3.50 8.34 -3.57
C LEU A 13 4.28 7.13 -3.02
N LEU A 14 3.63 6.27 -2.22
CA LEU A 14 4.22 5.02 -1.76
C LEU A 14 4.48 4.05 -2.91
N ILE A 15 3.64 4.01 -3.95
CA ILE A 15 3.92 3.24 -5.17
C ILE A 15 5.21 3.74 -5.85
N ALA A 16 5.39 5.06 -5.91
CA ALA A 16 6.56 5.70 -6.52
C ALA A 16 7.89 5.46 -5.79
N ARG A 17 7.88 4.91 -4.57
CA ARG A 17 9.10 4.75 -3.75
C ARG A 17 10.20 3.95 -4.44
N LEU A 18 9.85 2.94 -5.25
CA LEU A 18 10.82 2.12 -5.97
C LEU A 18 11.58 2.95 -7.02
N ALA A 19 10.86 3.77 -7.79
CA ALA A 19 11.46 4.70 -8.74
C ALA A 19 12.27 5.79 -8.03
N ILE A 20 11.75 6.35 -6.92
CA ILE A 20 12.45 7.38 -6.15
C ILE A 20 13.76 6.85 -5.56
N LYS A 21 13.77 5.63 -5.01
CA LYS A 21 15.01 4.97 -4.55
C LYS A 21 16.02 4.79 -5.68
N ALA A 22 15.56 4.37 -6.86
CA ALA A 22 16.43 4.24 -8.02
C ALA A 22 17.03 5.60 -8.44
N LEU A 23 16.24 6.68 -8.39
CA LEU A 23 16.73 8.04 -8.64
C LEU A 23 17.72 8.51 -7.57
N LYS A 24 17.49 8.20 -6.29
CA LYS A 24 18.43 8.51 -5.21
C LYS A 24 19.79 7.85 -5.43
N LYS A 25 19.81 6.58 -5.85
CA LYS A 25 21.04 5.86 -6.23
C LYS A 25 21.69 6.49 -7.47
N LYS A 26 20.91 6.76 -8.51
CA LYS A 26 21.38 7.35 -9.78
C LYS A 26 22.05 8.71 -9.60
N TYR A 27 21.54 9.52 -8.67
CA TYR A 27 22.04 10.87 -8.41
C TYR A 27 22.80 10.96 -7.08
N THR A 28 23.55 9.90 -6.74
CA THR A 28 24.45 9.92 -5.56
C THR A 28 25.39 11.14 -5.63
N GLY A 29 25.49 11.88 -4.52
CA GLY A 29 26.25 13.14 -4.45
C GLY A 29 25.49 14.39 -4.91
N GLN A 30 24.30 14.25 -5.51
CA GLN A 30 23.41 15.37 -5.80
C GLN A 30 22.20 15.38 -4.85
N LYS A 31 21.79 16.58 -4.46
CA LYS A 31 20.62 16.79 -3.62
C LYS A 31 19.33 16.51 -4.39
N LEU A 32 18.53 15.58 -3.90
CA LEU A 32 17.24 15.16 -4.42
C LEU A 32 16.12 15.79 -3.59
N VAL A 33 15.23 16.53 -4.24
CA VAL A 33 14.17 17.29 -3.59
C VAL A 33 12.80 16.80 -4.06
N LEU A 34 11.97 16.32 -3.13
CA LEU A 34 10.60 15.89 -3.41
C LEU A 34 9.60 17.03 -3.23
N PHE A 35 8.96 17.45 -4.31
CA PHE A 35 7.77 18.28 -4.31
C PHE A 35 6.54 17.36 -4.30
N ALA A 36 5.91 17.22 -3.13
CA ALA A 36 4.71 16.41 -3.00
C ALA A 36 3.68 17.03 -2.05
N ARG A 37 2.41 16.65 -2.24
CA ARG A 37 1.31 17.14 -1.42
C ARG A 37 1.41 16.61 0.03
N HIS A 38 0.88 17.40 0.96
CA HIS A 38 0.68 17.04 2.38
C HIS A 38 1.93 16.53 3.12
N GLU A 39 1.75 16.16 4.37
CA GLU A 39 2.83 15.69 5.27
C GLU A 39 3.46 14.36 4.83
N VAL A 40 2.84 13.63 3.90
CA VAL A 40 3.36 12.34 3.40
C VAL A 40 4.77 12.46 2.84
N ARG A 41 5.08 13.60 2.19
CA ARG A 41 6.43 13.89 1.68
C ARG A 41 7.52 13.79 2.76
N LEU A 42 7.17 14.08 4.02
CA LEU A 42 8.11 14.04 5.14
C LEU A 42 8.53 12.60 5.46
N LEU A 43 7.66 11.61 5.23
CA LEU A 43 8.02 10.20 5.38
C LEU A 43 9.21 9.82 4.49
N PHE A 44 9.25 10.33 3.26
CA PHE A 44 10.32 10.05 2.30
C PHE A 44 11.64 10.68 2.71
N LYS A 45 11.59 11.91 3.24
CA LYS A 45 12.76 12.58 3.80
C LYS A 45 13.28 11.84 5.05
N GLU A 46 12.38 11.53 5.99
CA GLU A 46 12.73 10.84 7.24
C GLU A 46 13.26 9.41 6.99
N ALA A 47 12.82 8.76 5.93
CA ALA A 47 13.34 7.46 5.49
C ALA A 47 14.63 7.56 4.63
N GLY A 48 15.12 8.78 4.36
CA GLY A 48 16.35 9.00 3.59
C GLY A 48 16.24 8.76 2.08
N LEU A 49 15.02 8.65 1.54
CA LEU A 49 14.79 8.46 0.10
C LEU A 49 15.05 9.75 -0.69
N VAL A 50 14.93 10.90 -0.04
CA VAL A 50 15.20 12.23 -0.59
C VAL A 50 15.88 13.09 0.47
N ASP A 51 16.68 14.07 0.03
CA ASP A 51 17.42 14.96 0.92
C ASP A 51 16.50 16.05 1.49
N GLU A 52 15.56 16.53 0.67
CA GLU A 52 14.55 17.50 1.08
C GLU A 52 13.16 17.16 0.54
N ALA A 53 12.15 17.64 1.26
CA ALA A 53 10.75 17.43 0.91
C ALA A 53 9.95 18.72 1.10
N TRP A 54 9.42 19.23 0.01
CA TRP A 54 8.74 20.52 -0.10
C TRP A 54 7.30 20.35 -0.58
N PRO A 55 6.38 21.25 -0.20
CA PRO A 55 5.04 21.24 -0.78
C PRO A 55 5.09 21.52 -2.29
N THR A 56 4.16 20.96 -3.04
CA THR A 56 3.94 21.30 -4.46
C THR A 56 3.55 22.77 -4.55
N SER A 57 4.52 23.63 -4.91
CA SER A 57 4.38 25.08 -4.97
C SER A 57 5.20 25.63 -6.13
N LEU A 58 4.51 26.24 -7.10
CA LEU A 58 5.16 26.88 -8.25
C LEU A 58 6.03 28.06 -7.81
N SER A 59 5.63 28.80 -6.79
CA SER A 59 6.42 29.92 -6.27
C SER A 59 7.72 29.46 -5.61
N LEU A 60 7.69 28.35 -4.88
CA LEU A 60 8.91 27.75 -4.31
C LEU A 60 9.83 27.20 -5.39
N LEU A 61 9.26 26.54 -6.40
CA LEU A 61 10.00 26.07 -7.56
C LEU A 61 10.69 27.23 -8.29
N GLU A 62 9.97 28.32 -8.54
CA GLU A 62 10.52 29.48 -9.22
C GLU A 62 11.68 30.12 -8.44
N LYS A 63 11.54 30.25 -7.12
CA LYS A 63 12.61 30.76 -6.25
C LYS A 63 13.87 29.89 -6.27
N THR A 64 13.71 28.59 -6.52
CA THR A 64 14.80 27.61 -6.47
C THR A 64 15.30 27.18 -7.85
N LYS A 65 14.75 27.74 -8.94
CA LYS A 65 15.00 27.32 -10.33
C LYS A 65 16.48 27.29 -10.72
N ARG A 66 17.26 28.29 -10.27
CA ARG A 66 18.70 28.38 -10.57
C ARG A 66 19.54 27.25 -9.97
N GLN A 67 19.00 26.55 -8.97
CA GLN A 67 19.68 25.42 -8.31
C GLN A 67 19.23 24.06 -8.87
N LEU A 68 18.25 24.04 -9.77
CA LEU A 68 17.72 22.82 -10.38
C LEU A 68 18.47 22.49 -11.66
N SER A 69 18.90 21.24 -11.81
CA SER A 69 19.58 20.75 -13.02
C SER A 69 18.68 19.84 -13.86
N LYS A 70 17.71 19.16 -13.24
CA LYS A 70 16.78 18.24 -13.90
C LYS A 70 15.53 18.00 -13.06
N ALA A 71 14.42 17.69 -13.70
CA ALA A 71 13.18 17.28 -13.06
C ALA A 71 12.67 15.91 -13.51
N TYR A 72 12.02 15.20 -12.60
CA TYR A 72 11.20 14.02 -12.86
C TYR A 72 9.78 14.34 -12.42
N VAL A 73 8.82 14.22 -13.35
CA VAL A 73 7.45 14.69 -13.14
C VAL A 73 6.53 13.48 -13.22
N PHE A 74 5.97 13.12 -12.07
CA PHE A 74 4.99 12.05 -11.96
C PHE A 74 3.63 12.60 -12.38
N THR A 75 3.23 12.33 -13.62
CA THR A 75 2.02 12.89 -14.22
C THR A 75 1.40 11.96 -15.26
N HIS A 76 0.13 12.19 -15.56
CA HIS A 76 -0.56 11.67 -16.75
C HIS A 76 -0.92 12.80 -17.73
N GLN A 77 -0.61 14.05 -17.38
CA GLN A 77 -0.85 15.25 -18.17
C GLN A 77 0.50 15.92 -18.44
N LYS A 78 0.87 16.04 -19.71
CA LYS A 78 2.16 16.62 -20.12
C LYS A 78 2.27 18.12 -19.85
N GLU A 79 1.12 18.78 -19.66
CA GLU A 79 1.03 20.23 -19.48
C GLU A 79 1.73 20.71 -18.22
N LEU A 80 1.70 19.91 -17.15
CA LEU A 80 2.46 20.18 -15.94
C LEU A 80 3.97 20.23 -16.23
N GLY A 81 4.48 19.28 -17.00
CA GLY A 81 5.90 19.26 -17.40
C GLY A 81 6.27 20.45 -18.28
N LYS A 82 5.42 20.81 -19.24
CA LYS A 82 5.62 22.00 -20.08
C LYS A 82 5.66 23.29 -19.26
N LEU A 83 4.76 23.42 -18.27
CA LEU A 83 4.75 24.55 -17.34
C LEU A 83 6.06 24.63 -16.54
N LEU A 84 6.56 23.49 -16.05
CA LEU A 84 7.84 23.44 -15.34
C LEU A 84 8.99 23.93 -16.22
N THR A 85 9.07 23.49 -17.49
CA THR A 85 10.07 24.00 -18.42
C THR A 85 9.92 25.49 -18.68
N SER A 86 8.71 25.99 -18.89
CA SER A 86 8.46 27.43 -19.12
C SER A 86 8.91 28.30 -17.94
N LEU A 87 8.68 27.84 -16.70
CA LEU A 87 9.03 28.60 -15.50
C LEU A 87 10.51 28.54 -15.12
N THR A 88 11.17 27.41 -15.40
CA THR A 88 12.50 27.11 -14.84
C THR A 88 13.59 26.97 -15.89
N GLY A 89 13.25 26.75 -17.16
CA GLY A 89 14.18 26.43 -18.24
C GLY A 89 14.78 25.02 -18.16
N ILE A 90 14.41 24.20 -17.16
CA ILE A 90 15.02 22.88 -16.94
C ILE A 90 14.39 21.80 -17.81
N SER A 91 15.21 20.80 -18.17
CA SER A 91 14.73 19.56 -18.76
C SER A 91 13.97 18.73 -17.72
N TRP A 92 12.92 18.06 -18.17
CA TRP A 92 12.13 17.15 -17.34
C TRP A 92 11.94 15.80 -18.03
N GLN A 93 11.66 14.79 -17.21
CA GLN A 93 11.30 13.47 -17.67
C GLN A 93 9.95 13.05 -17.08
N GLU A 94 9.05 12.58 -17.94
CA GLU A 94 7.76 12.05 -17.53
C GLU A 94 7.91 10.71 -16.82
N ILE A 95 7.22 10.56 -15.69
CA ILE A 95 7.02 9.32 -14.97
C ILE A 95 5.51 9.07 -14.89
N PRO A 96 4.99 7.91 -15.33
CA PRO A 96 3.55 7.70 -15.41
C PRO A 96 2.91 7.65 -14.01
N THR A 97 1.74 8.26 -13.85
CA THR A 97 0.86 8.08 -12.67
C THR A 97 -0.35 7.20 -12.94
N ARG A 98 -0.42 6.61 -14.14
CA ARG A 98 -1.42 5.61 -14.49
C ARG A 98 -0.73 4.37 -15.06
N PRO A 99 -1.21 3.16 -14.75
CA PRO A 99 -0.71 1.94 -15.34
C PRO A 99 -0.80 1.99 -16.87
N PRO A 100 0.23 1.53 -17.60
CA PRO A 100 0.20 1.51 -19.06
C PRO A 100 -0.69 0.38 -19.63
N GLY A 101 -1.16 -0.55 -18.78
CA GLY A 101 -2.04 -1.64 -19.17
C GLY A 101 -2.66 -2.35 -17.95
N PRO A 102 -3.64 -3.24 -18.17
CA PRO A 102 -4.42 -3.87 -17.10
C PRO A 102 -3.60 -4.82 -16.20
N GLU A 103 -2.52 -5.41 -16.73
CA GLU A 103 -1.67 -6.37 -16.02
C GLU A 103 -0.27 -5.81 -15.71
N ILE A 104 -0.10 -4.48 -15.77
CA ILE A 104 1.18 -3.83 -15.48
C ILE A 104 1.06 -3.06 -14.17
N HIS A 105 1.88 -3.44 -13.19
CA HIS A 105 1.94 -2.74 -11.91
C HIS A 105 2.57 -1.36 -12.06
N LEU A 106 1.93 -0.34 -11.49
CA LEU A 106 2.38 1.05 -11.66
C LEU A 106 3.81 1.28 -11.13
N ALA A 107 4.18 0.68 -9.99
CA ALA A 107 5.53 0.80 -9.45
C ALA A 107 6.61 0.32 -10.44
N LEU A 108 6.34 -0.75 -11.20
CA LEU A 108 7.27 -1.30 -12.18
C LEU A 108 7.37 -0.39 -13.40
N ALA A 109 6.22 0.10 -13.90
CA ALA A 109 6.20 1.05 -15.01
C ALA A 109 6.98 2.35 -14.68
N GLN A 110 6.86 2.83 -13.43
CA GLN A 110 7.61 4.00 -12.96
C GLN A 110 9.10 3.70 -12.82
N TRP A 111 9.47 2.54 -12.27
CA TRP A 111 10.86 2.11 -12.11
C TRP A 111 11.56 1.97 -13.46
N GLN A 112 10.92 1.36 -14.46
CA GLN A 112 11.46 1.19 -15.83
C GLN A 112 11.76 2.51 -16.53
N LYS A 113 11.10 3.62 -16.15
CA LYS A 113 11.42 4.94 -16.69
C LYS A 113 12.74 5.50 -16.15
N VAL A 114 13.16 5.09 -14.96
CA VAL A 114 14.30 5.72 -14.26
C VAL A 114 15.53 4.85 -14.18
N SER A 115 15.36 3.53 -14.28
CA SER A 115 16.41 2.52 -14.15
C SER A 115 16.12 1.28 -14.98
N SER A 116 17.18 0.59 -15.39
CA SER A 116 17.16 -0.77 -15.95
C SER A 116 17.84 -1.79 -15.02
N SER A 117 18.43 -1.34 -13.90
CA SER A 117 19.17 -2.18 -12.97
C SER A 117 18.25 -2.87 -11.95
N ARG A 118 18.39 -4.20 -11.80
CA ARG A 118 17.62 -4.98 -10.82
C ARG A 118 17.60 -4.32 -9.44
N PHE A 119 16.42 -4.33 -8.81
CA PHE A 119 16.24 -3.90 -7.44
C PHE A 119 16.35 -5.11 -6.49
N SER A 120 16.74 -4.85 -5.25
CA SER A 120 16.82 -5.85 -4.18
C SER A 120 15.56 -5.88 -3.33
N GLU A 121 15.39 -6.91 -2.48
CA GLU A 121 14.28 -6.98 -1.52
C GLU A 121 14.21 -5.71 -0.63
N LYS A 122 15.37 -5.18 -0.21
CA LYS A 122 15.47 -3.95 0.59
C LYS A 122 14.92 -2.71 -0.12
N ASP A 123 14.92 -2.70 -1.44
CA ASP A 123 14.36 -1.60 -2.23
C ASP A 123 12.83 -1.58 -2.20
N LEU A 124 12.19 -2.70 -1.83
CA LEU A 124 10.74 -2.80 -1.72
C LEU A 124 10.18 -2.03 -0.53
N PHE A 125 10.97 -1.85 0.53
CA PHE A 125 10.52 -1.20 1.76
C PHE A 125 10.85 0.28 1.79
N LEU A 126 10.07 1.08 2.49
CA LEU A 126 10.42 2.46 2.84
C LEU A 126 11.54 2.46 3.89
N GLU A 127 11.49 1.53 4.83
CA GLU A 127 12.45 1.38 5.93
C GLU A 127 12.89 -0.09 6.04
N ASP A 128 14.20 -0.34 6.14
CA ASP A 128 14.75 -1.68 6.36
C ASP A 128 14.65 -2.02 7.86
N ARG A 129 13.51 -2.60 8.26
CA ARG A 129 13.29 -3.01 9.66
C ARG A 129 12.48 -4.30 9.78
N PRO A 130 12.76 -5.13 10.81
CA PRO A 130 11.91 -6.26 11.12
C PRO A 130 10.57 -5.82 11.75
N PRO A 131 9.48 -6.55 11.47
CA PRO A 131 8.20 -6.38 12.15
C PRO A 131 8.29 -6.70 13.65
N LYS A 132 7.45 -6.07 14.48
CA LYS A 132 7.36 -6.32 15.92
C LYS A 132 6.16 -7.20 16.24
N ASP A 133 6.36 -8.23 17.05
CA ASP A 133 5.31 -9.20 17.40
C ASP A 133 4.32 -8.70 18.48
N ARG A 134 3.94 -7.40 18.43
CA ARG A 134 3.00 -6.81 19.39
C ARG A 134 1.57 -6.84 18.90
N PHE A 135 1.33 -6.42 17.66
CA PHE A 135 -0.03 -6.18 17.14
C PHE A 135 -0.25 -6.75 15.74
N VAL A 136 -1.51 -7.13 15.49
CA VAL A 136 -2.08 -7.26 14.15
C VAL A 136 -2.96 -6.05 13.92
N PHE A 137 -2.77 -5.31 12.86
CA PHE A 137 -3.60 -4.15 12.57
C PHE A 137 -4.72 -4.50 11.60
N ILE A 138 -5.89 -3.91 11.82
CA ILE A 138 -7.04 -4.00 10.91
C ILE A 138 -7.42 -2.58 10.50
N HIS A 139 -7.52 -2.30 9.20
CA HIS A 139 -8.02 -1.02 8.72
C HIS A 139 -9.30 -1.19 7.90
N PRO A 140 -10.46 -0.74 8.42
CA PRO A 140 -11.74 -0.91 7.75
C PRO A 140 -11.99 0.16 6.67
N GLY A 141 -11.11 1.16 6.53
CA GLY A 141 -11.27 2.29 5.62
C GLY A 141 -10.60 2.10 4.26
N SER A 142 -10.90 3.05 3.35
CA SER A 142 -10.24 3.27 2.06
C SER A 142 -10.59 4.68 1.54
N GLY A 143 -9.88 5.14 0.50
CA GLY A 143 -10.18 6.41 -0.18
C GLY A 143 -11.50 6.41 -0.98
N GLY A 144 -12.24 5.29 -1.02
CA GLY A 144 -13.58 5.23 -1.59
C GLY A 144 -14.44 4.15 -0.94
N TYR A 145 -15.67 4.50 -0.55
CA TYR A 145 -16.58 3.60 0.17
C TYR A 145 -16.95 2.32 -0.59
N PHE A 146 -16.90 2.35 -1.92
CA PHE A 146 -17.11 1.19 -2.79
C PHE A 146 -15.94 0.17 -2.72
N LYS A 147 -14.84 0.53 -2.05
CA LYS A 147 -13.72 -0.38 -1.77
C LYS A 147 -13.75 -0.96 -0.35
N CYS A 148 -14.76 -0.61 0.46
CA CYS A 148 -14.84 -1.05 1.85
C CYS A 148 -15.87 -2.16 2.01
N ALA A 149 -15.45 -3.27 2.60
CA ALA A 149 -16.36 -4.26 3.18
C ALA A 149 -17.11 -3.67 4.39
N PRO A 150 -18.27 -4.23 4.79
CA PRO A 150 -19.01 -3.79 5.96
C PRO A 150 -18.17 -3.87 7.25
N LEU A 151 -18.51 -3.06 8.26
CA LEU A 151 -17.82 -3.11 9.56
C LEU A 151 -17.95 -4.49 10.23
N GLY A 152 -19.13 -5.11 10.15
CA GLY A 152 -19.38 -6.44 10.74
C GLY A 152 -18.39 -7.49 10.27
N PHE A 153 -18.07 -7.51 8.97
CA PHE A 153 -17.04 -8.38 8.41
C PHE A 153 -15.68 -8.21 9.11
N TRP A 154 -15.28 -6.97 9.39
CA TRP A 154 -14.02 -6.72 10.09
C TRP A 154 -14.08 -7.00 11.60
N GLN A 155 -15.26 -6.88 12.22
CA GLN A 155 -15.47 -7.31 13.60
C GLN A 155 -15.33 -8.83 13.72
N ASP A 156 -15.82 -9.59 12.74
CA ASP A 156 -15.64 -11.05 12.70
C ASP A 156 -14.16 -11.42 12.52
N VAL A 157 -13.44 -10.72 11.62
CA VAL A 157 -11.98 -10.87 11.49
C VAL A 157 -11.28 -10.56 12.82
N TYR A 158 -11.64 -9.48 13.49
CA TYR A 158 -11.09 -9.12 14.80
C TYR A 158 -11.33 -10.22 15.84
N ALA A 159 -12.56 -10.72 15.95
CA ALA A 159 -12.94 -11.77 16.89
C ALA A 159 -12.17 -13.07 16.61
N PHE A 160 -12.04 -13.45 15.34
CA PHE A 160 -11.24 -14.60 14.93
C PHE A 160 -9.78 -14.45 15.36
N LEU A 161 -9.13 -13.33 15.04
CA LEU A 161 -7.73 -13.08 15.41
C LEU A 161 -7.53 -13.06 16.93
N LYS A 162 -8.48 -12.49 17.69
CA LYS A 162 -8.48 -12.58 19.16
C LYS A 162 -8.55 -14.04 19.63
N GLY A 163 -9.39 -14.85 19.01
CA GLY A 163 -9.51 -16.29 19.29
C GLY A 163 -8.23 -17.07 19.01
N LEU A 164 -7.39 -16.59 18.08
CA LEU A 164 -6.04 -17.13 17.83
C LEU A 164 -4.99 -16.67 18.86
N GLY A 165 -5.39 -15.97 19.93
CA GLY A 165 -4.46 -15.41 20.92
C GLY A 165 -3.65 -14.22 20.42
N LEU A 166 -3.99 -13.66 19.24
CA LEU A 166 -3.35 -12.48 18.70
C LEU A 166 -3.91 -11.21 19.35
N LYS A 167 -3.22 -10.09 19.13
CA LYS A 167 -3.63 -8.76 19.60
C LYS A 167 -4.05 -7.89 18.42
N PRO A 168 -5.23 -8.12 17.83
CA PRO A 168 -5.74 -7.25 16.77
C PRO A 168 -6.09 -5.86 17.33
N ILE A 169 -5.82 -4.82 16.54
CA ILE A 169 -6.19 -3.43 16.82
C ILE A 169 -6.71 -2.80 15.53
N PHE A 170 -7.89 -2.20 15.58
CA PHE A 170 -8.40 -1.36 14.50
C PHE A 170 -7.62 -0.06 14.39
N LEU A 171 -7.19 0.31 13.19
CA LEU A 171 -6.61 1.61 12.90
C LEU A 171 -7.65 2.48 12.21
N LEU A 172 -8.04 3.57 12.86
CA LEU A 172 -9.08 4.49 12.39
C LEU A 172 -8.43 5.80 11.97
N GLY A 173 -8.57 6.20 10.71
CA GLY A 173 -8.20 7.54 10.26
C GLY A 173 -9.25 8.59 10.64
N PRO A 174 -9.05 9.85 10.23
CA PRO A 174 -9.99 10.93 10.54
C PRO A 174 -11.42 10.66 10.05
N VAL A 175 -11.57 9.96 8.92
CA VAL A 175 -12.87 9.62 8.32
C VAL A 175 -13.57 8.50 9.09
N GLU A 176 -12.83 7.57 9.70
CA GLU A 176 -13.38 6.45 10.45
C GLU A 176 -13.66 6.76 11.94
N THR A 177 -13.54 8.02 12.36
CA THR A 177 -13.71 8.45 13.75
C THR A 177 -15.09 8.10 14.33
N SER A 178 -16.13 8.04 13.51
CA SER A 178 -17.48 7.65 13.96
C SER A 178 -17.55 6.19 14.44
N LEU A 179 -16.67 5.31 13.94
CA LEU A 179 -16.66 3.89 14.31
C LEU A 179 -16.30 3.64 15.79
N LYS A 180 -15.76 4.65 16.48
CA LYS A 180 -15.49 4.62 17.92
C LYS A 180 -16.73 4.31 18.76
N GLN A 181 -17.91 4.67 18.27
CA GLN A 181 -19.17 4.44 18.97
C GLN A 181 -19.61 2.97 18.92
N THR A 182 -19.13 2.24 17.91
CA THR A 182 -19.50 0.83 17.67
C THR A 182 -18.42 -0.14 18.13
N LEU A 183 -17.15 0.25 18.07
CA LEU A 183 -16.03 -0.60 18.45
C LEU A 183 -15.77 -0.54 19.97
N PRO A 184 -15.44 -1.69 20.62
CA PRO A 184 -15.09 -1.69 22.05
C PRO A 184 -13.95 -0.72 22.37
N LYS A 185 -14.04 -0.05 23.52
CA LYS A 185 -12.92 0.72 24.07
C LYS A 185 -11.69 -0.22 24.15
N GLU A 186 -10.52 0.27 23.75
CA GLU A 186 -9.25 -0.49 23.62
C GLU A 186 -9.07 -1.36 22.35
N SER A 187 -10.13 -1.62 21.58
CA SER A 187 -10.00 -2.40 20.34
C SER A 187 -9.43 -1.62 19.15
N TYR A 188 -9.26 -0.30 19.30
CA TYR A 188 -8.86 0.60 18.21
C TYR A 188 -7.82 1.63 18.65
N PHE A 189 -7.14 2.19 17.65
CA PHE A 189 -6.25 3.34 17.77
C PHE A 189 -6.58 4.36 16.68
N VAL A 190 -6.61 5.64 17.04
CA VAL A 190 -6.98 6.75 16.15
C VAL A 190 -5.71 7.36 15.57
N LEU A 191 -5.64 7.40 14.26
CA LEU A 191 -4.55 7.97 13.49
C LEU A 191 -4.87 9.42 13.15
N GLU A 192 -4.33 10.34 13.95
CA GLU A 192 -4.56 11.78 13.75
C GLU A 192 -3.87 12.31 12.49
N ASN A 193 -2.70 11.75 12.16
CA ASN A 193 -1.90 12.15 11.03
C ASN A 193 -1.03 10.99 10.55
N ILE A 194 -0.30 11.22 9.46
CA ILE A 194 0.52 10.20 8.82
C ILE A 194 1.72 9.78 9.68
N LYS A 195 2.24 10.68 10.51
CA LYS A 195 3.34 10.37 11.44
C LYS A 195 2.86 9.41 12.52
N ALA A 196 1.70 9.66 13.11
CA ALA A 196 1.06 8.75 14.06
C ALA A 196 0.78 7.38 13.41
N ALA A 197 0.35 7.34 12.15
CA ALA A 197 0.17 6.10 11.39
C ALA A 197 1.48 5.31 11.24
N ARG A 198 2.56 5.98 10.82
CA ARG A 198 3.89 5.38 10.69
C ARG A 198 4.36 4.76 12.01
N GLU A 199 4.33 5.55 13.09
CA GLU A 199 4.82 5.09 14.40
C GLU A 199 3.97 3.96 14.98
N LYS A 200 2.65 4.02 14.81
CA LYS A 200 1.76 2.93 15.26
C LYS A 200 2.00 1.64 14.48
N LEU A 201 2.10 1.73 13.15
CA LEU A 201 2.35 0.55 12.30
C LEU A 201 3.67 -0.14 12.65
N LYS A 202 4.72 0.62 13.03
CA LYS A 202 6.00 0.07 13.48
C LYS A 202 5.91 -0.79 14.75
N GLU A 203 4.79 -0.77 15.47
CA GLU A 203 4.55 -1.65 16.60
C GLU A 203 4.00 -3.03 16.19
N GLY A 204 3.50 -3.19 14.97
CA GLY A 204 2.85 -4.43 14.52
C GLY A 204 3.77 -5.36 13.74
N PHE A 205 3.25 -6.58 13.50
CA PHE A 205 3.87 -7.54 12.60
C PHE A 205 3.03 -7.84 11.37
N ALA A 206 1.70 -7.73 11.50
CA ALA A 206 0.77 -7.98 10.41
C ALA A 206 -0.26 -6.85 10.28
N PHE A 207 -0.78 -6.69 9.08
CA PHE A 207 -1.80 -5.72 8.73
C PHE A 207 -2.83 -6.36 7.79
N LEU A 208 -4.11 -6.18 8.07
CA LEU A 208 -5.22 -6.55 7.20
C LEU A 208 -6.00 -5.29 6.85
N GLY A 209 -6.29 -5.07 5.58
CA GLY A 209 -7.08 -3.91 5.15
C GLY A 209 -7.43 -3.96 3.67
N HIS A 210 -8.03 -2.90 3.16
CA HIS A 210 -8.47 -2.82 1.76
C HIS A 210 -7.39 -2.31 0.80
N ASP A 211 -7.74 -2.07 -0.46
CA ASP A 211 -7.05 -1.13 -1.35
C ASP A 211 -7.05 0.30 -0.76
N SER A 212 -6.05 0.62 0.07
CA SER A 212 -5.97 1.88 0.82
C SER A 212 -4.53 2.37 0.96
N GLY A 213 -4.35 3.69 1.15
CA GLY A 213 -3.04 4.27 1.44
C GLY A 213 -2.38 3.69 2.69
N LEU A 214 -3.16 3.26 3.69
CA LEU A 214 -2.62 2.65 4.91
C LEU A 214 -2.09 1.23 4.66
N SER A 215 -2.72 0.48 3.75
CA SER A 215 -2.23 -0.83 3.30
C SER A 215 -0.91 -0.69 2.54
N HIS A 216 -0.77 0.36 1.70
CA HIS A 216 0.51 0.69 1.08
C HIS A 216 1.58 1.03 2.12
N LEU A 217 1.22 1.79 3.16
CA LEU A 217 2.17 2.18 4.20
C LEU A 217 2.62 0.97 5.02
N ALA A 218 1.70 0.08 5.38
CA ALA A 218 2.00 -1.15 6.10
C ALA A 218 2.97 -2.05 5.32
N GLY A 219 2.71 -2.28 4.03
CA GLY A 219 3.60 -3.05 3.16
C GLY A 219 4.97 -2.38 2.99
N ALA A 220 5.00 -1.05 2.86
CA ALA A 220 6.24 -0.29 2.78
C ALA A 220 7.04 -0.32 4.10
N LEU A 221 6.40 -0.43 5.26
CA LEU A 221 7.06 -0.55 6.57
C LEU A 221 7.46 -1.99 6.93
N GLY A 222 7.27 -2.95 6.03
CA GLY A 222 7.73 -4.33 6.18
C GLY A 222 6.82 -5.24 7.01
N LEU A 223 5.59 -4.80 7.30
CA LEU A 223 4.58 -5.66 7.92
C LEU A 223 4.10 -6.70 6.90
N TYR A 224 3.84 -7.92 7.37
CA TYR A 224 3.09 -8.89 6.59
C TYR A 224 1.69 -8.31 6.35
N THR A 225 1.31 -8.12 5.09
CA THR A 225 0.11 -7.35 4.76
C THR A 225 -0.83 -8.19 3.91
N LEU A 226 -2.07 -8.38 4.38
CA LEU A 226 -3.15 -8.94 3.60
C LEU A 226 -4.04 -7.80 3.09
N ALA A 227 -3.99 -7.55 1.78
CA ALA A 227 -4.76 -6.51 1.14
C ALA A 227 -5.99 -7.10 0.42
N LEU A 228 -7.18 -6.74 0.89
CA LEU A 228 -8.46 -7.11 0.29
C LEU A 228 -8.83 -6.12 -0.83
N PHE A 229 -8.83 -6.62 -2.05
CA PHE A 229 -9.22 -5.89 -3.25
C PHE A 229 -10.64 -6.28 -3.65
N GLY A 230 -11.40 -5.28 -4.09
CA GLY A 230 -12.71 -5.47 -4.69
C GLY A 230 -12.71 -4.96 -6.11
N PRO A 231 -13.44 -3.88 -6.41
CA PRO A 231 -13.67 -3.45 -7.79
C PRO A 231 -12.48 -2.71 -8.41
N THR A 232 -11.32 -2.64 -7.75
CA THR A 232 -10.08 -2.08 -8.30
C THR A 232 -9.12 -3.19 -8.74
N ARG A 233 -8.38 -2.95 -9.84
CA ARG A 233 -7.41 -3.90 -10.38
C ARG A 233 -6.18 -3.98 -9.48
N TRP A 234 -6.05 -5.05 -8.72
CA TRP A 234 -4.92 -5.27 -7.82
C TRP A 234 -3.59 -5.34 -8.57
N GLN A 235 -3.57 -5.85 -9.82
CA GLN A 235 -2.36 -5.91 -10.65
C GLN A 235 -1.75 -4.53 -10.91
N ASN A 236 -2.56 -3.48 -10.85
CA ASN A 236 -2.12 -2.11 -11.07
C ASN A 236 -1.68 -1.40 -9.78
N TRP A 237 -2.38 -1.69 -8.68
CA TRP A 237 -2.40 -0.84 -7.48
C TRP A 237 -2.06 -1.57 -6.18
N ALA A 238 -1.73 -2.85 -6.21
CA ALA A 238 -1.42 -3.57 -4.98
C ALA A 238 -0.31 -2.88 -4.17
N PRO A 239 -0.40 -2.87 -2.84
CA PRO A 239 0.78 -2.71 -2.01
C PRO A 239 1.84 -3.75 -2.43
N PHE A 240 3.12 -3.36 -2.38
CA PHE A 240 4.23 -4.29 -2.58
C PHE A 240 5.13 -4.32 -1.35
N GLY A 241 5.97 -5.36 -1.24
CA GLY A 241 6.67 -5.74 -0.02
C GLY A 241 6.24 -7.14 0.40
N ARG A 242 6.01 -7.37 1.69
CA ARG A 242 5.51 -8.65 2.21
C ARG A 242 3.98 -8.71 2.12
N VAL A 243 3.45 -8.78 0.90
CA VAL A 243 2.03 -8.58 0.63
C VAL A 243 1.38 -9.81 0.03
N LEU A 244 0.27 -10.24 0.62
CA LEU A 244 -0.67 -11.18 0.03
C LEU A 244 -1.92 -10.41 -0.41
N VAL A 245 -2.34 -10.60 -1.67
CA VAL A 245 -3.58 -10.01 -2.15
C VAL A 245 -4.70 -11.04 -2.08
N ALA A 246 -5.83 -10.62 -1.52
CA ALA A 246 -7.11 -11.32 -1.63
C ALA A 246 -8.02 -10.49 -2.53
N LYS A 247 -8.52 -11.04 -3.63
CA LYS A 247 -9.38 -10.30 -4.56
C LYS A 247 -10.80 -10.86 -4.58
N ALA A 248 -11.80 -10.03 -4.31
CA ALA A 248 -13.19 -10.41 -4.50
C ALA A 248 -13.53 -10.43 -6.00
N ASN A 249 -14.38 -11.38 -6.42
CA ASN A 249 -14.88 -11.44 -7.79
C ASN A 249 -15.92 -10.35 -8.03
N CYS A 250 -15.49 -9.24 -8.65
CA CYS A 250 -16.34 -8.10 -8.95
C CYS A 250 -16.73 -8.09 -10.44
N GLU A 251 -18.02 -7.96 -10.74
CA GLU A 251 -18.54 -7.97 -12.12
C GLU A 251 -18.02 -6.79 -12.95
N CYS A 252 -17.90 -5.59 -12.36
CA CYS A 252 -17.34 -4.40 -13.02
C CYS A 252 -15.94 -4.61 -13.59
N LEU A 253 -15.11 -5.44 -12.95
CA LEU A 253 -13.77 -5.75 -13.45
C LEU A 253 -13.78 -6.64 -14.70
N LYS A 254 -14.80 -7.50 -14.85
CA LYS A 254 -14.97 -8.37 -16.02
C LYS A 254 -15.24 -7.55 -17.29
N ASN A 255 -16.00 -6.47 -17.15
CA ASN A 255 -16.41 -5.61 -18.27
C ASN A 255 -15.55 -4.36 -18.44
N ASN A 256 -14.44 -4.26 -17.68
CA ASN A 256 -13.56 -3.08 -17.66
C ASN A 256 -14.31 -1.75 -17.42
N ARG A 257 -15.42 -1.81 -16.67
CA ARG A 257 -16.24 -0.64 -16.31
C ARG A 257 -15.61 0.11 -15.14
N ASP A 258 -16.07 1.33 -14.89
CA ASP A 258 -15.61 2.09 -13.74
C ASP A 258 -15.94 1.32 -12.44
N PRO A 259 -14.99 1.15 -11.51
CA PRO A 259 -15.23 0.52 -10.21
C PRO A 259 -16.40 1.11 -9.42
N ARG A 260 -16.75 2.37 -9.69
CA ARG A 260 -17.87 3.09 -9.08
C ARG A 260 -19.23 2.62 -9.63
N ASP A 261 -19.28 2.12 -10.86
CA ASP A 261 -20.52 1.71 -11.53
C ASP A 261 -21.17 0.48 -10.88
N CYS A 262 -20.37 -0.42 -10.31
CA CYS A 262 -20.88 -1.59 -9.58
C CYS A 262 -21.09 -1.34 -8.08
N GLY A 263 -20.85 -0.12 -7.59
CA GLY A 263 -20.98 0.25 -6.18
C GLY A 263 -20.11 -0.55 -5.20
N GLY A 264 -19.22 -1.42 -5.69
CA GLY A 264 -18.45 -2.33 -4.86
C GLY A 264 -19.23 -3.49 -4.24
N LEU A 265 -20.36 -3.90 -4.83
CA LEU A 265 -21.23 -4.95 -4.28
C LEU A 265 -20.50 -6.25 -3.89
N CYS A 266 -19.46 -6.63 -4.63
CA CYS A 266 -18.61 -7.78 -4.31
C CYS A 266 -17.98 -7.71 -2.90
N LEU A 267 -17.61 -6.52 -2.42
CA LEU A 267 -17.12 -6.32 -1.06
C LEU A 267 -18.26 -6.07 -0.07
N LYS A 268 -19.39 -5.49 -0.50
CA LYS A 268 -20.54 -5.31 0.39
C LYS A 268 -21.16 -6.63 0.82
N ASN A 269 -21.09 -7.64 -0.05
CA ASN A 269 -21.65 -8.97 0.18
C ASN A 269 -20.61 -10.00 0.64
N ILE A 270 -19.37 -9.58 0.91
CA ILE A 270 -18.34 -10.51 1.38
C ILE A 270 -18.69 -11.00 2.80
N SER A 271 -18.61 -12.32 3.01
CA SER A 271 -18.77 -12.92 4.32
C SER A 271 -17.43 -13.26 4.94
N PHE A 272 -17.35 -13.22 6.28
CA PHE A 272 -16.15 -13.64 6.98
C PHE A 272 -15.87 -15.13 6.76
N GLU A 273 -16.88 -15.99 6.73
CA GLU A 273 -16.67 -17.43 6.49
C GLU A 273 -15.99 -17.72 5.15
N ALA A 274 -16.34 -16.97 4.10
CA ALA A 274 -15.66 -17.07 2.80
C ALA A 274 -14.20 -16.60 2.87
N PHE A 275 -13.92 -15.61 3.72
CA PHE A 275 -12.60 -14.98 3.84
C PHE A 275 -11.67 -15.67 4.84
N ARG A 276 -12.22 -16.36 5.83
CA ARG A 276 -11.49 -17.02 6.93
C ARG A 276 -10.36 -17.95 6.44
N PRO A 277 -10.54 -18.81 5.42
CA PRO A 277 -9.47 -19.65 4.93
C PRO A 277 -8.30 -18.85 4.33
N ILE A 278 -8.56 -17.64 3.81
CA ILE A 278 -7.55 -16.76 3.26
C ILE A 278 -6.74 -16.11 4.38
N VAL A 279 -7.41 -15.69 5.45
CA VAL A 279 -6.74 -15.19 6.66
C VAL A 279 -5.82 -16.29 7.21
N GLN A 280 -6.30 -17.53 7.33
CA GLN A 280 -5.47 -18.65 7.75
C GLN A 280 -4.27 -18.88 6.83
N LYS A 281 -4.49 -18.92 5.50
CA LYS A 281 -3.40 -19.03 4.52
C LYS A 281 -2.38 -17.91 4.69
N PHE A 282 -2.82 -16.67 4.88
CA PHE A 282 -1.96 -15.52 5.09
C PHE A 282 -1.05 -15.68 6.32
N PHE A 283 -1.56 -16.14 7.46
CA PHE A 283 -0.70 -16.38 8.62
C PHE A 283 0.26 -17.55 8.39
N ASN A 284 -0.12 -18.55 7.60
CA ASN A 284 0.77 -19.66 7.23
C ASN A 284 1.90 -19.24 6.26
N THR A 285 1.78 -18.11 5.55
CA THR A 285 2.90 -17.58 4.74
C THR A 285 3.92 -16.81 5.58
N ILE A 286 3.62 -16.51 6.84
CA ILE A 286 4.57 -15.82 7.72
C ILE A 286 5.65 -16.82 8.15
N PRO A 287 6.96 -16.51 8.05
CA PRO A 287 8.03 -17.44 8.41
C PRO A 287 7.93 -17.93 9.87
N ARG A 288 8.21 -19.21 10.11
CA ARG A 288 8.25 -19.83 11.47
C ARG A 288 9.22 -19.15 12.43
N SER A 289 10.30 -18.57 11.89
CA SER A 289 11.27 -17.78 12.66
C SER A 289 10.69 -16.46 13.18
N SER A 290 9.57 -15.99 12.62
CA SER A 290 8.84 -14.83 13.13
C SER A 290 8.25 -15.15 14.50
N PRO A 291 8.49 -14.33 15.55
CA PRO A 291 7.90 -14.57 16.87
C PRO A 291 6.37 -14.70 16.83
N ALA A 292 5.72 -14.03 15.87
CA ALA A 292 4.28 -14.11 15.65
C ALA A 292 3.79 -15.48 15.18
N HIS A 293 4.59 -16.22 14.41
CA HIS A 293 4.20 -17.53 13.90
C HIS A 293 4.06 -18.55 15.03
N ARG A 294 4.91 -18.46 16.06
CA ARG A 294 4.85 -19.33 17.25
C ARG A 294 3.51 -19.25 18.00
N LYS A 295 2.84 -18.09 17.95
CA LYS A 295 1.50 -17.93 18.54
C LYS A 295 0.40 -18.59 17.71
N VAL A 296 0.59 -18.70 16.40
CA VAL A 296 -0.37 -19.30 15.46
C VAL A 296 -0.21 -20.83 15.40
N GLU A 297 1.01 -21.36 15.51
CA GLU A 297 1.27 -22.82 15.45
C GLU A 297 0.65 -23.65 16.59
N ALA A 298 0.20 -23.02 17.68
CA ALA A 298 -0.51 -23.72 18.77
C ALA A 298 -1.91 -24.22 18.38
N LEU A 299 -2.33 -24.04 17.11
CA LEU A 299 -3.62 -24.47 16.59
C LEU A 299 -3.60 -25.94 16.13
N PRO A 300 -4.65 -26.73 16.41
CA PRO A 300 -4.74 -28.09 15.91
C PRO A 300 -4.76 -28.13 14.37
N SER A 301 -3.76 -28.79 13.78
CA SER A 301 -3.54 -28.92 12.34
C SER A 301 -4.66 -29.64 11.57
N HIS A 302 -5.62 -30.27 12.27
CA HIS A 302 -6.68 -31.08 11.66
C HIS A 302 -7.85 -30.28 11.06
N LEU A 303 -7.99 -28.98 11.36
CA LEU A 303 -9.03 -28.10 10.79
C LEU A 303 -8.68 -27.57 9.38
N LEU A 304 -7.49 -27.88 8.84
CA LEU A 304 -6.89 -27.12 7.73
C LEU A 304 -6.90 -27.80 6.36
N CYS A 305 -7.27 -29.08 6.21
CA CYS A 305 -6.74 -29.85 5.07
C CYS A 305 -7.69 -30.45 4.02
N GLN A 306 -9.02 -30.33 4.06
CA GLN A 306 -9.84 -30.95 2.98
C GLN A 306 -10.97 -30.09 2.37
N GLU A 307 -11.60 -29.18 3.11
CA GLU A 307 -12.72 -28.37 2.56
C GLU A 307 -12.30 -27.08 1.85
N VAL A 308 -11.10 -26.57 2.16
CA VAL A 308 -10.63 -25.24 1.72
C VAL A 308 -10.38 -25.15 0.21
N LYS A 309 -10.04 -26.25 -0.46
CA LYS A 309 -9.75 -26.22 -1.91
C LYS A 309 -10.99 -26.11 -2.80
N LYS A 310 -12.16 -26.58 -2.36
CA LYS A 310 -13.41 -26.52 -3.15
C LYS A 310 -14.16 -25.19 -2.99
N GLY A 311 -14.24 -24.63 -1.77
CA GLY A 311 -14.99 -23.39 -1.53
C GLY A 311 -14.37 -22.10 -2.10
N ILE A 312 -13.04 -22.05 -2.28
CA ILE A 312 -12.34 -20.82 -2.70
C ILE A 312 -12.63 -20.44 -4.17
N VAL A 313 -12.90 -21.42 -5.04
CA VAL A 313 -13.23 -21.18 -6.45
C VAL A 313 -14.72 -20.79 -6.61
N GLU A 314 -15.61 -21.36 -5.80
CA GLU A 314 -17.05 -21.10 -5.84
C GLU A 314 -17.42 -19.72 -5.25
N LEU A 315 -16.65 -19.23 -4.28
CA LEU A 315 -16.87 -17.92 -3.64
C LEU A 315 -16.15 -16.76 -4.35
N GLY A 316 -15.37 -17.07 -5.37
CA GLY A 316 -14.76 -16.09 -6.24
C GLY A 316 -13.68 -15.23 -5.60
N ILE A 317 -12.88 -15.78 -4.69
CA ILE A 317 -11.73 -15.08 -4.12
C ILE A 317 -10.45 -15.79 -4.49
N ALA A 318 -9.61 -15.18 -5.34
CA ALA A 318 -8.29 -15.73 -5.67
C ALA A 318 -7.19 -15.03 -4.85
N VAL A 319 -6.18 -15.81 -4.48
CA VAL A 319 -5.07 -15.36 -3.64
C VAL A 319 -3.78 -15.43 -4.44
N GLU A 320 -3.19 -14.27 -4.70
CA GLU A 320 -1.93 -14.16 -5.44
C GLU A 320 -0.87 -13.50 -4.54
N ALA A 321 0.29 -14.14 -4.45
CA ALA A 321 1.45 -13.57 -3.76
C ALA A 321 2.02 -12.46 -4.64
N VAL A 322 2.00 -11.23 -4.16
CA VAL A 322 2.58 -10.10 -4.90
C VAL A 322 4.05 -10.04 -4.52
N ALA A 323 4.87 -10.67 -5.36
CA ALA A 323 6.32 -10.72 -5.31
C ALA A 323 6.93 -11.56 -4.16
N GLU A 324 6.90 -12.89 -4.31
CA GLU A 324 8.05 -13.72 -3.95
C GLU A 324 8.75 -14.12 -5.25
N GLU A 325 10.08 -13.95 -5.29
CA GLU A 325 10.98 -14.20 -6.43
C GLU A 325 10.50 -15.30 -7.39
N LYS A 326 9.74 -14.92 -8.41
CA LYS A 326 9.54 -15.74 -9.59
C LYS A 326 9.80 -14.89 -10.81
N HIS A 327 11.07 -14.95 -11.22
CA HIS A 327 11.54 -14.74 -12.60
C HIS A 327 10.85 -13.58 -13.31
N TYR A 328 11.35 -12.36 -13.09
CA TYR A 328 11.17 -11.27 -14.03
C TYR A 328 12.54 -10.89 -14.59
N PRO A 329 12.67 -10.71 -15.92
CA PRO A 329 13.94 -10.57 -16.63
C PRO A 329 14.84 -9.44 -16.09
#